data_AF-P72480-F1
#
_entry.id   AF-P72480-F1
#
_cell.length_a   1.000
_cell.length_b   1.000
_cell.length_c   1.000
_cell.angle_alpha   90.00
_cell.angle_beta   90.00
_cell.angle_gamma   90.00
#
_symmetry.space_group_name_H-M   'P 1'
#
loop_
_entity.id
_entity.type
_entity.pdbx_description
1 polymer ?
#
loop_
_entity_poly.entity_id
_entity_poly.type
_entity_poly.pdbx_seq_one_letter_code
_entity_poly.pdbx_strand_id
1 'polypeptide(L)' 'EFVMTVPKRTVALSGLDTLSHALESYVSVMASDFTRPWSMEAIRLVIENLEDSYNF' A
#
# COMPACT_ATOMS: atom_id res chain seq x y z
N GLU A 1 10.16 -0.94 -13.06
CA GLU A 1 10.41 -0.35 -14.40
C GLU A 1 9.19 0.36 -14.99
N PHE A 2 8.00 -0.25 -15.05
CA PHE A 2 6.81 0.40 -15.65
C PHE A 2 6.19 1.56 -14.84
N VAL A 3 6.48 1.64 -13.53
CA VAL A 3 5.88 2.65 -12.64
C VAL A 3 6.70 3.94 -12.51
N MET A 4 7.89 4.00 -13.11
CA MET A 4 8.82 5.13 -12.95
C MET A 4 8.31 6.43 -13.59
N THR A 5 7.36 6.35 -14.52
CA THR A 5 6.79 7.49 -15.24
C THR A 5 5.38 7.84 -14.79
N VAL A 6 4.90 7.25 -13.69
CA VAL A 6 3.55 7.49 -13.18
C VAL A 6 3.47 8.93 -12.63
N PRO A 7 2.45 9.73 -13.00
CA PRO A 7 2.31 11.09 -12.47
C PRO A 7 2.14 11.10 -10.94
N LYS A 8 2.73 12.10 -10.27
CA LYS A 8 2.70 12.24 -8.80
C LYS A 8 1.32 12.09 -8.17
N ARG A 9 0.29 12.70 -8.78
CA ARG A 9 -1.09 12.56 -8.30
C ARG A 9 -1.56 11.11 -8.30
N THR A 10 -1.23 10.36 -9.35
CA THR A 10 -1.58 8.95 -9.46
C THR A 10 -0.82 8.12 -8.44
N VAL A 11 0.48 8.39 -8.21
CA VAL A 11 1.28 7.72 -7.17
C VAL A 11 0.63 7.88 -5.79
N ALA A 12 0.25 9.10 -5.42
CA ALA A 12 -0.42 9.36 -4.14
C ALA A 12 -1.74 8.59 -4.02
N LEU A 13 -2.60 8.66 -5.03
CA LEU A 13 -3.91 8.01 -5.00
C LEU A 13 -3.79 6.48 -4.98
N SER A 14 -2.94 5.89 -5.82
CA SER A 14 -2.74 4.44 -5.85
C SER A 14 -2.02 3.92 -4.61
N GLY A 15 -1.14 4.72 -4.02
CA GLY A 15 -0.50 4.39 -2.75
C GLY A 15 -1.48 4.38 -1.58
N LEU A 16 -2.36 5.39 -1.51
CA LEU A 16 -3.43 5.43 -0.50
C LEU A 16 -4.48 4.33 -0.72
N ASP A 17 -4.78 3.97 -1.97
CA ASP A 17 -5.63 2.83 -2.31
C ASP A 17 -5.00 1.51 -1.82
N THR A 18 -3.69 1.33 -2.04
CA THR A 18 -2.94 0.17 -1.54
C THR A 18 -2.95 0.10 -0.01
N LEU A 19 -2.80 1.24 0.68
CA LEU A 19 -2.92 1.32 2.14
C LEU A 19 -4.33 0.93 2.61
N SER A 20 -5.35 1.41 1.91
CA SER A 20 -6.76 1.12 2.22
C SER A 20 -7.03 -0.38 2.10
N HIS A 21 -6.64 -1.00 0.99
CA HIS A 21 -6.73 -2.45 0.80
C HIS A 21 -6.00 -3.24 1.89
N ALA A 22 -4.81 -2.80 2.31
CA ALA A 22 -4.06 -3.50 3.34
C ALA A 22 -4.75 -3.41 4.72
N LEU A 23 -5.26 -2.23 5.08
CA LEU A 23 -6.03 -2.04 6.32
C LEU A 23 -7.33 -2.86 6.32
N GLU A 24 -8.11 -2.77 5.24
CA GLU A 24 -9.35 -3.52 5.06
C GLU A 24 -9.09 -5.03 5.10
N SER A 25 -8.04 -5.50 4.43
CA SER A 25 -7.62 -6.89 4.45
C SER A 25 -7.23 -7.37 5.85
N TYR A 26 -6.55 -6.53 6.64
CA TYR A 26 -6.14 -6.87 8.01
C TYR A 26 -7.34 -6.99 8.97
N VAL A 27 -8.32 -6.09 8.88
CA VAL A 27 -9.49 -6.07 9.77
C VAL A 27 -10.69 -6.87 9.26
N SER A 28 -10.60 -7.39 8.04
CA SER A 28 -11.68 -8.15 7.40
C SER A 28 -12.15 -9.33 8.26
N VAL A 29 -13.46 -9.61 8.20
CA VAL A 29 -14.04 -10.84 8.78
C VAL A 29 -13.51 -12.12 8.13
N MET A 30 -12.91 -12.00 6.94
CA MET A 30 -12.25 -13.10 6.23
C MET A 30 -10.73 -13.14 6.48
N ALA A 31 -10.18 -12.23 7.30
CA ALA A 31 -8.76 -12.21 7.59
C ALA A 31 -8.33 -13.47 8.35
N SER A 32 -7.24 -14.09 7.88
CA SER A 32 -6.69 -15.33 8.44
C SER A 32 -5.26 -15.11 8.94
N ASP A 33 -4.74 -16.06 9.72
CA ASP A 33 -3.33 -16.05 10.15
C ASP A 33 -2.34 -16.08 8.98
N PHE A 34 -2.81 -16.52 7.80
CA PHE A 34 -2.04 -16.45 6.57
C PHE A 34 -2.03 -15.04 5.96
N THR A 35 -3.14 -14.31 5.95
CA THR A 35 -3.25 -13.01 5.26
C THR A 35 -2.80 -11.84 6.13
N ARG A 36 -3.04 -11.88 7.45
CA ARG A 36 -2.72 -10.77 8.37
C ARG A 36 -1.24 -10.33 8.31
N PRO A 37 -0.24 -11.23 8.28
CA PRO A 37 1.16 -10.82 8.19
C PRO A 37 1.46 -10.07 6.88
N TRP A 38 0.87 -10.48 5.76
CA TRP A 38 1.03 -9.79 4.48
C TRP A 38 0.40 -8.41 4.48
N SER A 39 -0.79 -8.27 5.06
CA SER A 39 -1.44 -6.96 5.22
C SER A 39 -0.58 -6.02 6.08
N MET A 40 -0.01 -6.53 7.18
CA MET A 40 0.87 -5.74 8.05
C MET A 40 2.16 -5.31 7.32
N GLU A 41 2.78 -6.22 6.56
CA GLU A 41 3.98 -5.89 5.78
C GLU A 41 3.68 -4.89 4.67
N ALA A 42 2.53 -4.99 4.00
CA ALA A 42 2.10 -4.01 3.02
C ALA A 42 1.88 -2.62 3.64
N ILE A 43 1.23 -2.54 4.82
CA ILE A 43 1.06 -1.28 5.56
C ILE A 43 2.43 -0.66 5.86
N ARG A 44 3.38 -1.45 6.38
CA ARG A 44 4.73 -1.00 6.72
C ARG A 44 5.44 -0.43 5.49
N LEU A 45 5.47 -1.18 4.39
CA LEU A 45 6.12 -0.76 3.14
C LEU A 45 5.51 0.52 2.57
N VAL A 46 4.18 0.64 2.58
CA VAL A 46 3.51 1.85 2.07
C VAL A 46 3.86 3.07 2.93
N ILE A 47 3.81 2.96 4.27
CA ILE A 47 4.17 4.06 5.17
C ILE A 47 5.64 4.49 4.98
N GLU A 48 6.54 3.54 4.83
CA GLU A 48 7.98 3.83 4.68
C GLU A 48 8.33 4.44 3.32
N ASN A 49 7.60 4.12 2.23
CA ASN A 49 8.06 4.42 0.87
C ASN A 49 7.14 5.34 0.06
N LEU A 50 5.89 5.57 0.47
CA LEU A 50 4.94 6.31 -0.37
C LEU A 50 5.37 7.78 -0.58
N GLU A 51 5.90 8.42 0.47
CA GLU A 51 6.38 9.80 0.37
C GLU A 51 7.59 9.91 -0.56
N ASP A 52 8.56 9.00 -0.40
CA ASP A 52 9.73 8.93 -1.27
C ASP A 52 9.32 8.67 -2.73
N SER A 53 8.38 7.76 -2.97
CA SER A 53 7.86 7.47 -4.30
C SER A 53 7.08 8.63 -4.91
N TYR A 54 6.42 9.47 -4.10
CA TYR A 54 5.71 10.66 -4.57
C TYR A 54 6.68 11.80 -4.92
N ASN A 55 7.80 11.88 -4.20
CA ASN A 55 8.81 12.91 -4.38
C ASN A 55 9.80 12.60 -5.49
N PHE A 56 10.02 11.31 -5.80
CA PHE A 56 10.77 10.81 -6.98
C PHE A 56 10.30 11.46 -8.29
#